data_AF-A0A0G1KUJ1-F1
#
_entry.id   AF-A0A0G1KUJ1-F1
#
_cell.length_a   1.000
_cell.length_b   1.000
_cell.length_c   1.000
_cell.angle_alpha   90.00
_cell.angle_beta   90.00
_cell.angle_gamma   90.00
#
_symmetry.space_group_name_H-M   'P 1'
#
loop_
_entity.id
_entity.type
_entity.pdbx_description
1 polymer ?
#
loop_
_entity_poly.entity_id
_entity_poly.type
_entity_poly.pdbx_seq_one_letter_code
_entity_poly.pdbx_strand_id
1 'polypeptide(L)'
;MLADYETIRKELGAHNPELLAKPEHILISKTDMVTPEELKEKIKSLKKLKKEITPISILDEESMEKVKKILNKIGDEKTATN
;
A
#
# COMPACT_ATOMS: atom_id res chain seq x y z
N MET A 1 7.64 10.93 -2.54
CA MET A 1 7.14 9.59 -2.17
C MET A 1 7.26 9.33 -0.67
N LEU A 2 8.47 9.32 -0.08
CA LEU A 2 8.61 9.12 1.37
C LEU A 2 7.99 10.27 2.18
N ALA A 3 8.21 11.53 1.78
CA ALA A 3 7.60 12.69 2.43
C ALA A 3 6.06 12.68 2.34
N ASP A 4 5.50 12.25 1.20
CA ASP A 4 4.05 12.12 1.03
C ASP A 4 3.49 11.06 1.98
N TYR A 5 4.17 9.91 2.08
CA TYR A 5 3.85 8.86 3.04
C TYR A 5 3.83 9.38 4.49
N GLU A 6 4.90 10.07 4.91
CA GLU A 6 5.04 10.61 6.26
C GLU A 6 3.95 11.65 6.58
N THR A 7 3.59 12.47 5.58
CA THR A 7 2.51 13.46 5.71
C THR A 7 1.17 12.78 5.98
N ILE A 8 0.78 11.82 5.15
CA ILE A 8 -0.46 11.05 5.33
C ILE A 8 -0.46 10.31 6.67
N ARG A 9 0.69 9.74 7.06
CA ARG A 9 0.81 9.00 8.33
C ARG A 9 0.62 9.92 9.54
N LYS A 10 1.17 11.13 9.48
CA LYS A 10 1.00 12.15 10.51
C LYS A 10 -0.47 12.58 10.62
N GLU A 11 -1.14 12.81 9.49
CA GLU A 11 -2.56 13.18 9.45
C GLU A 11 -3.46 12.07 10.04
N LEU A 12 -3.22 10.81 9.65
CA LEU A 12 -3.94 9.65 10.21
C LEU A 12 -3.75 9.56 11.73
N GLY A 13 -2.52 9.73 12.21
CA GLY A 13 -2.22 9.70 13.64
C GLY A 13 -2.85 10.86 14.41
N ALA A 14 -2.92 12.05 13.80
CA ALA A 14 -3.58 13.21 14.38
C ALA A 14 -5.10 13.03 14.48
N HIS A 15 -5.71 12.31 13.53
CA HIS A 15 -7.13 12.00 13.54
C HIS A 15 -7.48 10.91 14.58
N ASN A 16 -6.77 9.78 14.56
CA ASN A 16 -6.90 8.73 15.57
C ASN A 16 -5.59 7.91 15.68
N PRO A 17 -4.89 7.96 16.83
CA PRO A 17 -3.65 7.21 17.05
C PRO A 17 -3.77 5.70 16.83
N GLU A 18 -4.94 5.09 17.06
CA GLU A 18 -5.16 3.65 16.86
C GLU A 18 -5.02 3.23 15.38
N LEU A 19 -5.20 4.17 14.43
CA LEU A 19 -4.97 3.91 13.01
C LEU A 19 -3.49 3.64 12.71
N LEU A 20 -2.59 4.07 13.60
CA LEU A 20 -1.17 3.79 13.47
C LEU A 20 -0.81 2.34 13.84
N ALA A 21 -1.62 1.69 14.67
CA ALA A 21 -1.38 0.31 15.09
C ALA A 21 -1.88 -0.72 14.07
N LYS A 22 -2.75 -0.33 13.13
CA LYS A 22 -3.32 -1.25 12.14
C LYS A 22 -2.27 -1.73 11.13
N PRO A 23 -2.36 -2.99 10.67
CA PRO A 23 -1.58 -3.47 9.53
C PRO A 23 -1.76 -2.54 8.33
N GLU A 24 -0.66 -2.30 7.60
CA GLU A 24 -0.61 -1.32 6.53
C GLU A 24 -0.01 -1.95 5.28
N HIS A 25 -0.71 -1.80 4.15
CA HIS A 25 -0.23 -2.15 2.82
C HIS A 25 -0.08 -0.88 1.99
N ILE A 26 1.09 -0.70 1.38
CA ILE A 26 1.38 0.45 0.52
C ILE A 26 1.14 0.03 -0.94
N LEU A 27 0.15 0.65 -1.58
CA LEU A 27 -0.14 0.43 -2.99
C LEU A 27 0.47 1.55 -3.84
N ILE A 28 1.38 1.21 -4.74
CA ILE A 28 1.92 2.18 -5.70
C ILE A 28 1.05 2.10 -6.95
N SER A 29 0.17 3.08 -7.16
CA SER A 29 -0.72 3.10 -8.33
C SER A 29 -0.07 3.73 -9.56
N LYS A 30 -0.73 3.55 -10.72
CA LYS A 30 -0.35 4.11 -12.03
C LYS A 30 1.05 3.70 -12.47
N THR A 31 1.44 2.44 -12.20
CA THR A 31 2.77 1.95 -12.55
C THR A 31 3.00 1.82 -14.06
N ASP A 32 1.94 1.84 -14.85
CA ASP A 32 1.95 1.93 -16.31
C ASP A 32 2.53 3.26 -16.82
N MET A 33 2.48 4.33 -16.00
CA MET A 33 2.98 5.65 -16.39
C MET A 33 4.48 5.85 -16.13
N VAL A 34 5.17 4.85 -15.60
CA VAL A 34 6.58 4.95 -15.19
C VAL A 34 7.38 3.80 -15.77
N THR A 35 8.67 4.01 -15.95
CA THR A 35 9.56 2.95 -16.42
C THR A 35 9.83 1.91 -15.32
N PRO A 36 10.25 0.68 -15.68
CA PRO A 36 10.64 -0.33 -14.69
C PRO A 36 11.79 0.13 -13.77
N GLU A 37 12.67 1.02 -14.24
CA GLU A 37 13.79 1.57 -13.46
C GLU A 37 13.29 2.58 -12.42
N GLU A 38 12.42 3.51 -12.83
CA GLU A 38 11.77 4.47 -11.94
C GLU A 38 10.93 3.76 -10.87
N LEU A 39 10.21 2.70 -11.27
CA LEU A 39 9.42 1.89 -10.33
C LEU A 39 10.31 1.22 -9.28
N LYS A 40 11.46 0.66 -9.68
CA LYS A 40 12.42 0.06 -8.75
C LYS A 40 12.97 1.08 -7.76
N GLU A 41 13.33 2.28 -8.20
CA GLU A 41 13.81 3.35 -7.32
C GLU A 41 12.71 3.82 -6.34
N LYS A 42 11.46 3.96 -6.81
CA LYS A 42 10.29 4.26 -5.96
C LYS A 42 10.10 3.19 -4.88
N ILE A 43 10.11 1.90 -5.26
CA ILE A 43 10.00 0.78 -4.32
C ILE A 43 11.16 0.79 -3.30
N LYS A 44 12.39 1.02 -3.76
CA LYS A 44 13.59 1.07 -2.91
C LYS A 44 13.50 2.18 -1.88
N SER A 45 12.96 3.35 -2.24
CA SER A 45 12.77 4.47 -1.32
C SER A 45 11.82 4.12 -0.17
N LEU A 46 10.79 3.31 -0.44
CA LEU A 46 9.77 2.89 0.53
C LEU A 46 10.15 1.61 1.28
N LYS A 47 11.07 0.79 0.77
CA LYS A 47 11.53 -0.46 1.39
C LYS A 47 12.06 -0.27 2.82
N LYS A 48 12.55 0.94 3.14
CA LYS A 48 12.99 1.33 4.50
C LYS A 48 11.87 1.27 5.54
N LEU A 49 10.61 1.40 5.12
CA LEU A 49 9.44 1.37 5.99
C LEU A 49 9.11 -0.04 6.52
N LYS A 50 9.72 -1.08 5.95
CA LYS A 50 9.46 -2.50 6.28
C LYS A 50 7.96 -2.85 6.19
N LYS A 51 7.24 -2.22 5.27
CA LYS A 51 5.83 -2.47 4.96
C LYS A 51 5.71 -3.26 3.67
N GLU A 52 4.57 -3.93 3.49
CA GLU A 52 4.26 -4.57 2.21
C GLU A 52 3.97 -3.50 1.16
N ILE A 53 4.68 -3.59 0.03
CA ILE A 53 4.58 -2.63 -1.07
C ILE A 53 4.15 -3.40 -2.31
N THR A 54 3.00 -3.04 -2.88
CA THR A 54 2.44 -3.68 -4.06
C THR A 54 2.28 -2.65 -5.17
N PRO A 55 3.05 -2.75 -6.28
CA PRO A 55 2.82 -1.96 -7.48
C PRO A 55 1.53 -2.41 -8.18
N ILE A 56 0.71 -1.46 -8.62
CA ILE A 56 -0.57 -1.72 -9.29
C ILE A 56 -0.79 -0.75 -10.45
N SER A 57 -1.45 -1.23 -11.49
CA SER A 57 -2.05 -0.41 -12.54
C SER A 57 -3.52 -0.82 -12.72
N ILE A 58 -4.38 0.16 -12.95
CA ILE A 58 -5.80 -0.09 -13.28
C ILE A 58 -5.97 -0.69 -14.68
N LEU A 59 -4.97 -0.54 -15.55
CA LEU A 59 -4.95 -1.10 -16.90
C LEU A 59 -4.44 -2.54 -16.91
N ASP A 60 -3.89 -3.00 -15.78
CA ASP A 60 -3.38 -4.36 -15.59
C ASP A 60 -4.33 -5.17 -14.71
N GLU A 61 -5.08 -6.07 -15.33
CA GLU A 61 -6.03 -6.95 -14.66
C GLU A 61 -5.37 -7.85 -13.60
N GLU A 62 -4.13 -8.30 -13.85
CA GLU A 62 -3.40 -9.15 -12.89
C GLU A 62 -3.08 -8.39 -11.61
N SER A 63 -2.68 -7.12 -11.74
CA SER A 63 -2.47 -6.22 -10.60
C SER A 63 -3.74 -6.00 -9.79
N MET A 64 -4.88 -5.84 -10.44
CA MET A 64 -6.16 -5.63 -9.77
C MET A 64 -6.63 -6.89 -9.04
N GLU A 65 -6.44 -8.07 -9.62
CA GLU A 65 -6.73 -9.34 -8.96
C GLU A 65 -5.82 -9.57 -7.73
N LYS A 66 -4.57 -9.11 -7.74
CA LYS A 66 -3.70 -9.13 -6.54
C LYS A 66 -4.28 -8.28 -5.41
N VAL A 67 -4.73 -7.06 -5.70
CA VAL A 67 -5.35 -6.17 -4.70
C VAL A 67 -6.61 -6.80 -4.13
N LYS A 68 -7.46 -7.38 -4.98
CA LYS A 68 -8.69 -8.05 -4.56
C LYS A 68 -8.41 -9.20 -3.60
N LYS A 69 -7.38 -10.03 -3.87
CA LYS A 69 -6.96 -11.09 -2.96
C LYS A 69 -6.47 -10.56 -1.61
N ILE A 70 -5.69 -9.47 -1.60
CA ILE A 70 -5.24 -8.82 -0.37
C ILE A 70 -6.45 -8.35 0.46
N LEU A 71 -7.39 -7.65 -0.16
CA LEU A 71 -8.57 -7.13 0.54
C LEU A 71 -9.51 -8.23 1.03
N ASN A 72 -9.73 -9.28 0.23
CA ASN A 72 -10.53 -10.44 0.65
C ASN A 72 -9.91 -11.12 1.87
N LYS A 73 -8.59 -11.35 1.86
CA LYS A 73 -7.89 -11.92 3.02
C LYS A 73 -8.08 -11.09 4.28
N ILE A 74 -7.94 -9.76 4.18
CA ILE A 74 -8.17 -8.84 5.32
C ILE A 74 -9.64 -8.88 5.77
N GLY A 75 -10.58 -9.02 4.84
CA GLY A 75 -12.01 -9.17 5.13
C GLY A 75 -12.31 -10.45 5.88
N ASP A 76 -11.77 -11.58 5.41
CA ASP A 76 -11.94 -12.90 6.02
C ASP A 76 -11.33 -12.95 7.42
N GLU A 77 -10.15 -12.35 7.61
CA GLU A 77 -9.51 -12.24 8.93
C GLU A 77 -10.39 -11.43 9.92
N LYS A 78 -11.09 -10.40 9.44
CA LYS A 78 -12.02 -9.63 10.26
C LYS A 78 -13.29 -10.40 10.64
N THR A 79 -13.85 -11.18 9.72
CA THR A 79 -15.09 -11.94 9.96
C THR A 79 -14.85 -13.18 10.80
N ALA A 80 -13.66 -13.79 10.75
CA ALA A 80 -13.28 -14.95 11.54
C ALA A 80 -13.02 -14.64 13.04
N THR A 81 -12.78 -13.38 13.40
CA THR A 81 -12.55 -12.94 14.78
C THR A 81 -13.80 -12.38 15.49
N ASN A 82 -14.99 -12.47 14.87
CA ASN A 82 -16.26 -12.04 15.45
C ASN A 82 -17.16 -13.22 15.84
#